data_AF-A0A167D745-F1
#
_entry.id   AF-A0A167D745-F1
#
_cell.length_a   1.000
_cell.length_b   1.000
_cell.length_c   1.000
_cell.angle_alpha   90.00
_cell.angle_beta   90.00
_cell.angle_gamma   90.00
#
_symmetry.space_group_name_H-M   'P 1'
#
loop_
_entity.id
_entity.type
_entity.pdbx_description
1 polymer ?
#
loop_
_entity_poly.entity_id
_entity_poly.type
_entity_poly.pdbx_seq_one_letter_code
_entity_poly.pdbx_strand_id
1 'polypeptide(L)'
;MKLKLVKLIGLCAGLCLSTSYVNAKPSETHTIKPAGYVSASAFGYSESNATQIVIAAWQKKAGSSKIPFYRCQYIGVGPGWQCRAWGYA
;
A
#
# COMPACT_ATOMS: atom_id res chain seq x y z
N MET A 1 -50.85 1.81 23.19
CA MET A 1 -51.51 0.57 22.72
C MET A 1 -50.43 -0.48 22.42
N LYS A 2 -50.61 -1.69 22.96
CA LYS A 2 -50.09 -3.03 22.57
C LYS A 2 -48.55 -3.24 22.51
N LEU A 3 -47.88 -3.75 23.57
CA LEU A 3 -47.66 -5.16 24.00
C LEU A 3 -46.98 -6.06 22.95
N LYS A 4 -45.75 -6.55 23.17
CA LYS A 4 -45.36 -7.86 23.77
C LYS A 4 -43.83 -8.02 23.57
N LEU A 5 -43.01 -8.79 24.29
CA LEU A 5 -43.13 -9.74 25.39
C LEU A 5 -41.68 -10.09 25.79
N VAL A 6 -41.38 -10.07 27.07
CA VAL A 6 -40.08 -10.45 27.67
C VAL A 6 -39.94 -11.98 27.74
N LYS A 7 -38.73 -12.48 27.44
CA LYS A 7 -38.17 -13.76 27.92
C LYS A 7 -36.64 -13.60 27.87
N LEU A 8 -35.94 -13.11 28.90
CA LEU A 8 -35.68 -13.69 30.22
C LEU A 8 -35.02 -15.08 30.10
N ILE A 9 -33.70 -15.11 30.25
CA ILE A 9 -32.78 -16.06 30.92
C ILE A 9 -31.38 -15.44 30.64
N GLY A 10 -30.52 -15.05 31.58
CA GLY A 10 -30.39 -15.44 32.97
C GLY A 10 -29.08 -16.22 33.17
N LEU A 11 -28.19 -15.65 34.00
CA LEU A 11 -27.04 -16.26 34.70
C LEU A 11 -25.73 -16.52 33.94
N CYS A 12 -24.73 -15.69 34.25
CA CYS A 12 -23.44 -16.07 34.87
C CYS A 12 -22.66 -14.75 35.07
N ALA A 13 -22.62 -14.19 36.28
CA ALA A 13 -21.56 -14.45 37.25
C ALA A 13 -20.14 -14.37 36.64
N GLY A 14 -19.38 -13.36 37.07
CA GLY A 14 -17.92 -13.49 37.18
C GLY A 14 -17.09 -12.78 36.11
N LEU A 15 -16.37 -11.76 36.59
CA LEU A 15 -15.12 -11.22 36.07
C LEU A 15 -15.13 -10.45 34.74
N CYS A 16 -14.74 -9.18 34.89
CA CYS A 16 -14.10 -8.32 33.91
C CYS A 16 -13.44 -9.08 32.75
N LEU A 17 -13.96 -8.94 31.54
CA LEU A 17 -13.10 -8.92 30.36
C LEU A 17 -13.66 -7.88 29.40
N SER A 18 -13.01 -6.71 29.40
CA SER A 18 -13.01 -5.81 28.27
C SER A 18 -12.47 -6.59 27.07
N THR A 19 -13.35 -7.19 26.28
CA THR A 19 -12.98 -7.66 24.93
C THR A 19 -12.78 -6.41 24.10
N SER A 20 -11.57 -5.84 24.19
CA SER A 20 -11.03 -4.94 23.19
C SER A 20 -10.97 -5.76 21.91
N TYR A 21 -11.89 -5.52 20.99
CA TYR A 21 -11.75 -5.96 19.61
C TYR A 21 -10.49 -5.29 19.08
N VAL A 22 -9.34 -5.96 19.19
CA VAL A 22 -8.12 -5.56 18.50
C VAL A 22 -8.38 -5.84 17.03
N ASN A 23 -8.80 -4.79 16.32
CA ASN A 23 -8.81 -4.77 14.88
C ASN A 23 -7.35 -4.96 14.45
N ALA A 24 -6.96 -6.21 14.18
CA ALA A 24 -5.63 -6.52 13.71
C ALA A 24 -5.49 -5.88 12.33
N LYS A 25 -4.95 -4.65 12.29
CA LYS A 25 -4.40 -4.05 11.08
C LYS A 25 -3.51 -5.12 10.44
N PRO A 26 -3.71 -5.49 9.16
CA PRO A 26 -2.81 -6.43 8.50
C PRO A 26 -1.40 -5.87 8.68
N SER A 27 -0.54 -6.62 9.38
CA SER A 27 0.86 -6.25 9.46
C SER A 27 1.38 -6.37 8.03
N GLU A 28 1.55 -5.24 7.36
CA GLU A 28 2.35 -5.17 6.16
C GLU A 28 3.72 -5.69 6.55
N THR A 29 3.99 -6.95 6.19
CA THR A 29 5.30 -7.54 6.31
C THR A 29 6.21 -6.75 5.39
N HIS A 30 6.78 -5.66 5.90
CA HIS A 30 7.84 -4.92 5.25
C HIS A 30 8.99 -5.89 5.12
N THR A 31 9.04 -6.57 3.99
CA THR A 31 10.21 -7.31 3.56
C THR A 31 11.27 -6.24 3.33
N ILE A 32 12.09 -5.99 4.36
CA ILE A 32 13.23 -5.09 4.27
C ILE A 32 14.17 -5.74 3.27
N LYS A 33 14.01 -5.40 2.00
CA LYS A 33 14.98 -5.74 0.97
C LYS A 33 16.28 -5.03 1.37
N PRO A 34 17.44 -5.71 1.29
CA PRO A 34 18.71 -5.05 1.63
C PRO A 34 18.84 -3.75 0.85
N ALA A 35 19.35 -2.72 1.54
CA ALA A 35 19.60 -1.37 1.02
C ALA A 35 20.58 -1.42 -0.15
N GLY A 36 20.06 -1.77 -1.32
CA GLY A 36 20.80 -1.90 -2.56
C GLY A 36 20.41 -0.78 -3.51
N TYR A 37 21.26 -0.57 -4.52
CA TYR A 37 20.88 0.25 -5.65
C TYR A 37 19.73 -0.42 -6.40
N VAL A 38 18.61 0.28 -6.54
CA VAL A 38 17.41 -0.19 -7.23
C VAL A 38 17.17 0.68 -8.43
N SER A 39 16.83 0.07 -9.56
CA SER A 39 16.36 0.74 -10.76
C SER A 39 15.06 0.13 -11.29
N ALA A 40 14.21 0.96 -11.88
CA ALA A 40 12.96 0.60 -12.52
C ALA A 40 12.76 1.44 -13.79
N SER A 41 12.00 0.91 -14.74
CA SER A 41 11.61 1.61 -15.95
C SER A 41 10.13 1.37 -16.23
N ALA A 42 9.43 2.40 -16.70
CA ALA A 42 8.03 2.31 -17.08
C ALA A 42 7.76 3.13 -18.34
N PHE A 43 6.68 2.76 -19.01
CA PHE A 43 6.14 3.53 -20.12
C PHE A 43 4.76 4.04 -19.75
N GLY A 44 4.35 5.16 -20.34
CA GLY A 44 3.02 5.73 -20.12
C GLY A 44 2.63 6.68 -21.24
N TYR A 45 1.33 6.91 -21.41
CA TYR A 45 0.76 7.75 -22.47
C TYR A 45 1.01 9.26 -22.28
N SER A 46 1.46 9.65 -21.09
CA SER A 46 1.89 10.99 -20.75
C SER A 46 3.09 10.93 -19.80
N GLU A 47 3.84 12.03 -19.71
CA GLU A 47 4.98 12.14 -18.80
C GLU A 47 4.56 11.88 -17.34
N SER A 48 3.44 12.48 -16.92
CA SER A 48 2.91 12.33 -15.57
C SER A 48 2.46 10.90 -15.26
N ASN A 49 1.88 10.20 -16.24
CA ASN A 49 1.47 8.81 -16.10
C ASN A 49 2.70 7.89 -15.99
N ALA A 50 3.68 8.05 -16.88
CA ALA A 50 4.91 7.26 -16.86
C ALA A 50 5.73 7.50 -15.57
N THR A 51 5.72 8.74 -15.05
CA THR A 51 6.38 9.11 -13.78
C THR A 51 5.76 8.40 -12.59
N GLN A 52 4.43 8.43 -12.46
CA GLN A 52 3.73 7.75 -11.36
C GLN A 52 3.98 6.23 -11.39
N ILE A 53 3.93 5.63 -12.58
CA ILE A 53 4.17 4.18 -12.74
C ILE A 53 5.61 3.83 -12.36
N VAL A 54 6.61 4.62 -12.79
CA VAL A 54 8.01 4.30 -12.51
C VAL A 54 8.36 4.47 -11.03
N ILE A 55 7.79 5.47 -10.35
CA ILE A 55 7.96 5.68 -8.91
C ILE A 55 7.37 4.52 -8.13
N ALA A 56 6.12 4.14 -8.42
CA ALA A 56 5.46 3.01 -7.75
C ALA A 56 6.20 1.69 -8.00
N ALA A 57 6.70 1.47 -9.23
CA ALA A 57 7.51 0.30 -9.57
C ALA A 57 8.83 0.27 -8.79
N TRP A 58 9.50 1.42 -8.66
CA TRP A 58 10.72 1.52 -7.86
C TRP A 58 10.44 1.27 -6.38
N GLN A 59 9.42 1.91 -5.80
CA GLN A 59 9.05 1.77 -4.39
C GLN A 59 8.70 0.32 -4.04
N LYS A 60 7.93 -0.36 -4.90
CA LYS A 60 7.62 -1.79 -4.76
C LYS A 60 8.87 -2.66 -4.82
N LYS A 61 9.81 -2.34 -5.72
CA LYS A 61 11.06 -3.10 -5.88
C LYS A 61 12.05 -2.83 -4.75
N ALA A 62 12.07 -1.61 -4.22
CA ALA A 62 12.91 -1.15 -3.13
C ALA A 62 12.38 -1.54 -1.75
N GLY A 63 11.07 -1.79 -1.62
CA GLY A 63 10.41 -1.94 -0.31
C GLY A 63 10.47 -0.65 0.51
N SER A 64 10.57 0.50 -0.15
CA SER A 64 10.78 1.82 0.46
C SER A 64 9.71 2.80 -0.03
N SER A 65 9.28 3.70 0.85
CA SER A 65 8.36 4.80 0.51
C SER A 65 9.07 6.05 0.00
N LYS A 66 10.41 6.04 -0.06
CA LYS A 66 11.19 7.15 -0.62
C LYS A 66 10.80 7.43 -2.07
N ILE A 67 10.86 8.70 -2.46
CA ILE A 67 10.76 9.09 -3.86
C ILE A 67 12.15 8.95 -4.49
N PRO A 68 12.33 8.11 -5.52
CA PRO A 68 13.62 7.94 -6.18
C PRO A 68 13.95 9.13 -7.10
N PHE A 69 15.21 9.18 -7.55
CA PHE A 69 15.54 9.98 -8.72
C PHE A 69 14.89 9.36 -9.95
N TYR A 70 14.38 10.19 -10.86
CA TYR A 70 13.81 9.72 -12.10
C TYR A 70 14.14 10.65 -13.27
N ARG A 71 14.07 10.11 -14.47
CA ARG A 71 14.15 10.85 -15.73
C ARG A 71 13.13 10.28 -16.69
N CYS A 72 12.43 11.18 -17.37
CA CYS A 72 11.51 10.84 -18.43
C CYS A 72 12.06 11.33 -19.78
N GLN A 73 11.79 10.56 -20.82
CA GLN A 73 12.13 10.89 -22.19
C GLN A 73 10.94 10.55 -23.08
N TYR A 74 10.59 11.49 -23.97
CA TYR A 74 9.64 11.23 -25.03
C TYR A 74 10.32 10.40 -26.13
N ILE A 75 9.75 9.24 -26.44
CA ILE A 75 10.31 8.28 -27.41
C ILE A 75 9.54 8.27 -28.73
N GLY A 76 8.43 9.02 -28.85
CA GLY A 76 7.68 9.20 -30.10
C GLY A 76 6.98 7.97 -30.67
N VAL A 77 7.17 6.78 -30.07
CA VAL A 77 6.56 5.51 -30.50
C VAL A 77 5.81 4.83 -29.34
N GLY A 78 4.65 4.23 -29.66
CA GLY A 78 3.82 3.52 -28.69
C GLY A 78 3.28 4.45 -27.58
N PRO A 79 3.37 4.10 -26.29
CA PRO A 79 2.93 4.96 -25.18
C PRO A 79 3.60 6.36 -25.20
N GLY A 80 4.69 6.57 -25.95
CA GLY A 80 5.21 7.91 -26.22
C GLY A 80 6.13 8.43 -25.12
N TRP A 81 5.96 8.04 -23.85
CA TRP A 81 6.89 8.36 -22.78
C TRP A 81 7.55 7.12 -22.19
N GLN A 82 8.86 7.20 -21.99
CA GLN A 82 9.64 6.25 -21.21
C GLN A 82 10.25 6.96 -20.01
N CYS A 83 9.98 6.47 -18.81
CA CYS A 83 10.61 6.96 -17.58
C CYS A 83 11.47 5.88 -16.95
N ARG A 84 12.57 6.29 -16.33
CA ARG A 84 13.46 5.44 -15.54
C ARG A 84 13.61 6.06 -14.15
N ALA A 85 13.55 5.25 -13.11
CA ALA A 85 13.80 5.64 -11.73
C ALA A 85 14.94 4.83 -11.14
N TRP A 86 15.76 5.45 -10.30
CA TRP A 86 16.88 4.80 -9.63
C TRP A 86 17.24 5.46 -8.30
N GLY A 87 17.94 4.71 -7.45
CA GLY A 87 18.41 5.19 -6.16
C GLY A 87 18.67 4.06 -5.18
N TYR A 88 19.18 4.40 -4.00
CA TYR A 88 19.33 3.48 -2.88
C TYR A 88 18.05 3.47 -2.04
N ALA A 89 17.62 2.27 -1.65
CA ALA A 89 16.46 2.06 -0.77
C ALA A 89 16.76 2.48 0.68
#